data_AF-A0A8K0S9D9-F1
#
_entry.id   AF-A0A8K0S9D9-F1
#
_cell.length_a   1.000
_cell.length_b   1.000
_cell.length_c   1.000
_cell.angle_alpha   90.00
_cell.angle_beta   90.00
_cell.angle_gamma   90.00
#
_symmetry.space_group_name_H-M   'P 1'
#
loop_
_entity.id
_entity.type
_entity.pdbx_description
1 polymer ?
#
loop_
_entity_poly.entity_id
_entity_poly.type
_entity_poly.pdbx_seq_one_letter_code
_entity_poly.pdbx_strand_id
1 'polypeptide(L)'
;MASSSVDPVFTIADIRAAAARNLDPKWLQYLNEGAMDLITVKANESAYDRYRIMPRILRDVAQVDPSTTVFGAKVSFPFGFSPAAMHCLAHPDGEVATSRAAAKAGIAMGLSHWATKSLEDVKQASEDLGATNPYGIQTSGATKKDEIVGLVKRASKAGYRSLLVTVDAPTIGRRLNEYRNGIDLPKGLSFPNLSVSPENFRAIVRDASTTFSDFLPWLDSVVPDDMEIWLKGIYTAEDVILAASYRCVRGVIVSNHGGRQLDGAPATFEALPDCAAAVRSLNAGRAPKDKLMLGIDGGIRRGSDIFKAIAFGADICFAGRVPIWALAYNGQAGVERALELLKDEFEMCMCLAGCKTLQDIGLDSLALVEGGAPGLIKRLSKL
;
A
#
# COMPACT_ATOMS: atom_id res chain seq x y z
N MET A 1 -30.59 1.39 -23.62
CA MET A 1 -30.55 1.15 -22.16
C MET A 1 -30.20 2.47 -21.51
N ALA A 2 -31.00 2.94 -20.54
CA ALA A 2 -30.77 4.24 -19.92
C ALA A 2 -29.35 4.32 -19.37
N SER A 3 -28.61 5.39 -19.71
CA SER A 3 -27.34 5.70 -19.07
C SER A 3 -27.64 5.93 -17.59
N SER A 4 -27.38 4.93 -16.74
CA SER A 4 -27.42 5.13 -15.30
C SER A 4 -26.33 6.15 -15.00
N SER A 5 -26.72 7.40 -14.74
CA SER A 5 -25.81 8.42 -14.26
C SER A 5 -25.13 7.86 -13.01
N VAL A 6 -23.83 7.68 -13.06
CA VAL A 6 -23.07 7.21 -11.92
C VAL A 6 -23.20 8.27 -10.82
N ASP A 7 -23.61 7.87 -9.62
CA ASP A 7 -23.82 8.79 -8.49
C ASP A 7 -22.56 9.64 -8.26
N PRO A 8 -22.66 10.97 -8.13
CA PRO A 8 -21.47 11.78 -7.87
C PRO A 8 -20.82 11.39 -6.54
N VAL A 9 -19.50 11.20 -6.54
CA VAL A 9 -18.70 10.85 -5.35
C VAL A 9 -17.68 11.96 -5.05
N PHE A 10 -17.56 12.31 -3.77
CA PHE A 10 -16.71 13.40 -3.30
C PHE A 10 -15.65 12.93 -2.31
N THR A 11 -15.74 11.70 -1.82
CA THR A 11 -14.79 11.10 -0.89
C THR A 11 -14.55 9.62 -1.21
N ILE A 12 -13.47 9.05 -0.68
CA ILE A 12 -13.25 7.60 -0.69
C ILE A 12 -14.36 6.86 0.07
N ALA A 13 -14.99 7.49 1.07
CA ALA A 13 -16.13 6.92 1.78
C ALA A 13 -17.36 6.78 0.88
N ASP A 14 -17.64 7.77 0.02
CA ASP A 14 -18.73 7.70 -0.97
C ASP A 14 -18.47 6.58 -1.98
N ILE A 15 -17.23 6.45 -2.46
CA ILE A 15 -16.81 5.36 -3.36
C ILE A 15 -17.02 4.00 -2.68
N ARG A 16 -16.61 3.85 -1.41
CA ARG A 16 -16.83 2.63 -0.63
C ARG A 16 -18.32 2.31 -0.49
N ALA A 17 -19.15 3.32 -0.21
CA ALA A 17 -20.59 3.14 -0.08
C ALA A 17 -21.27 2.77 -1.40
N ALA A 18 -20.81 3.34 -2.52
CA ALA A 18 -21.29 3.01 -3.86
C ALA A 18 -20.85 1.61 -4.30
N ALA A 19 -19.59 1.25 -4.06
CA ALA A 19 -19.07 -0.10 -4.29
C ALA A 19 -19.89 -1.17 -3.58
N ALA A 20 -20.33 -0.90 -2.34
CA ALA A 20 -21.15 -1.82 -1.57
C ALA A 20 -22.53 -2.13 -2.20
N ARG A 21 -23.04 -1.25 -3.07
CA ARG A 21 -24.30 -1.48 -3.82
C ARG A 21 -24.09 -2.35 -5.06
N ASN A 22 -22.87 -2.38 -5.59
CA ASN A 22 -22.54 -3.05 -6.86
C ASN A 22 -21.89 -4.43 -6.66
N LEU A 23 -21.37 -4.71 -5.47
CA LEU A 23 -20.67 -5.96 -5.15
C LEU A 23 -21.63 -7.03 -4.60
N ASP A 24 -21.37 -8.28 -4.97
CA ASP A 24 -21.94 -9.43 -4.28
C ASP A 24 -21.59 -9.35 -2.76
N PRO A 25 -22.56 -9.52 -1.85
CA PRO A 25 -22.33 -9.43 -0.41
C PRO A 25 -21.18 -10.30 0.11
N LYS A 26 -20.97 -11.49 -0.47
CA LYS A 26 -19.86 -12.39 -0.11
C LYS A 26 -18.51 -11.74 -0.43
N TRP A 27 -18.37 -11.17 -1.63
CA TRP A 27 -17.13 -10.53 -2.04
C TRP A 27 -16.92 -9.19 -1.34
N LEU A 28 -17.99 -8.44 -1.09
CA LEU A 28 -17.95 -7.24 -0.26
C LEU A 28 -17.36 -7.55 1.13
N GLN A 29 -17.82 -8.62 1.79
CA GLN A 29 -17.28 -9.04 3.08
C GLN A 29 -15.81 -9.48 2.95
N TYR A 30 -15.46 -10.29 1.93
CA TYR A 30 -14.06 -10.67 1.67
C TYR A 30 -13.10 -9.47 1.59
N LEU A 31 -13.54 -8.42 0.90
CA LEU A 31 -12.76 -7.21 0.67
C LEU A 31 -12.71 -6.29 1.89
N ASN A 32 -13.83 -6.11 2.60
CA ASN A 32 -13.94 -5.15 3.69
C ASN A 32 -13.44 -5.68 5.03
N GLU A 33 -13.57 -6.98 5.28
CA GLU A 33 -13.23 -7.57 6.58
C GLU A 33 -11.72 -7.84 6.73
N GLY A 34 -11.38 -8.38 7.89
CA GLY A 34 -10.05 -8.71 8.35
C GLY A 34 -10.08 -9.86 9.35
N ALA A 35 -9.03 -10.00 10.14
CA ALA A 35 -8.91 -11.08 11.09
C ALA A 35 -9.83 -10.88 12.31
N MET A 36 -10.33 -11.99 12.83
CA MET A 36 -11.08 -12.12 14.08
C MET A 36 -12.17 -11.04 14.25
N ASP A 37 -12.02 -10.14 15.22
CA ASP A 37 -13.04 -9.20 15.69
C ASP A 37 -12.93 -7.82 15.01
N LEU A 38 -12.06 -7.72 14.00
CA LEU A 38 -11.80 -6.52 13.21
C LEU A 38 -11.24 -5.36 14.05
N ILE A 39 -10.61 -5.66 15.19
CA ILE A 39 -10.03 -4.65 16.10
C ILE A 39 -8.97 -3.85 15.36
N THR A 40 -8.00 -4.53 14.77
CA THR A 40 -6.89 -3.89 14.04
C THR A 40 -7.36 -3.22 12.75
N VAL A 41 -8.40 -3.74 12.09
CA VAL A 41 -9.02 -3.09 10.92
C VAL A 41 -9.56 -1.71 11.30
N LYS A 42 -10.32 -1.63 12.40
CA LYS A 42 -10.89 -0.37 12.90
C LYS A 42 -9.80 0.57 13.41
N ALA A 43 -8.82 0.05 14.16
CA ALA A 43 -7.71 0.83 14.69
C ALA A 43 -6.88 1.48 13.58
N ASN A 44 -6.60 0.76 12.49
CA ASN A 44 -5.90 1.31 11.33
C ASN A 44 -6.60 2.54 10.75
N GLU A 45 -7.93 2.53 10.64
CA GLU A 45 -8.69 3.67 10.11
C GLU A 45 -8.72 4.85 11.11
N SER A 46 -8.97 4.59 12.40
CA SER A 46 -9.15 5.65 13.40
C SER A 46 -7.85 6.26 13.92
N ALA A 47 -6.71 5.59 13.81
CA ALA A 47 -5.43 6.05 14.38
C ALA A 47 -4.98 7.43 13.85
N TYR A 48 -5.24 7.70 12.57
CA TYR A 48 -4.92 8.98 11.93
C TYR A 48 -5.69 10.16 12.54
N ASP A 49 -6.89 9.91 13.07
CA ASP A 49 -7.78 10.96 13.63
C ASP A 49 -7.35 11.46 15.01
N ARG A 50 -6.34 10.86 15.64
CA ARG A 50 -5.78 11.36 16.90
C ARG A 50 -4.79 12.51 16.72
N TYR A 51 -4.35 12.74 15.49
CA TYR A 51 -3.39 13.79 15.16
C TYR A 51 -4.06 14.92 14.39
N ARG A 52 -3.70 16.15 14.71
CA ARG A 52 -4.13 17.38 14.04
C ARG A 52 -2.98 17.92 13.23
N ILE A 53 -3.30 18.43 12.04
CA ILE A 53 -2.35 19.18 11.23
C ILE A 53 -2.30 20.60 11.78
N MET A 54 -1.10 21.16 11.93
CA MET A 54 -0.82 22.46 12.52
C MET A 54 -0.43 23.46 11.42
N PRO A 55 -1.36 24.31 10.96
CA PRO A 55 -1.10 25.24 9.87
C PRO A 55 0.00 26.27 10.16
N ARG A 56 0.77 26.61 9.13
CA ARG A 56 1.66 27.78 9.10
C ARG A 56 1.11 28.80 8.11
N ILE A 57 0.60 29.92 8.64
CA ILE A 57 0.00 30.98 7.83
C ILE A 57 1.05 31.85 7.11
N LEU A 58 0.62 32.57 6.07
CA LEU A 58 1.45 33.52 5.29
C LEU A 58 2.73 32.90 4.70
N ARG A 59 2.64 31.64 4.26
CA ARG A 59 3.68 30.93 3.49
C ARG A 59 3.35 30.99 2.01
N ASP A 60 4.38 31.10 1.15
CA ASP A 60 4.19 30.97 -0.30
C ASP A 60 3.89 29.51 -0.67
N VAL A 61 2.62 29.25 -0.97
CA VAL A 61 2.09 27.96 -1.43
C VAL A 61 1.34 28.11 -2.75
N ALA A 62 1.69 29.13 -3.56
CA ALA A 62 1.03 29.37 -4.85
C ALA A 62 1.20 28.20 -5.83
N GLN A 63 2.30 27.45 -5.69
CA GLN A 63 2.58 26.23 -6.44
C GLN A 63 3.24 25.22 -5.49
N VAL A 64 2.53 24.14 -5.17
CA VAL A 64 3.05 23.02 -4.39
C VAL A 64 3.66 21.96 -5.32
N ASP A 65 4.71 21.28 -4.86
CA ASP A 65 5.28 20.11 -5.52
C ASP A 65 5.19 18.89 -4.59
N PRO A 66 4.18 18.01 -4.78
CA PRO A 66 4.03 16.80 -3.99
C PRO A 66 4.92 15.65 -4.50
N SER A 67 5.65 15.82 -5.60
CA SER A 67 6.33 14.71 -6.27
C SER A 67 7.51 14.14 -5.46
N THR A 68 7.79 12.86 -5.68
CA THR A 68 8.93 12.16 -5.06
C THR A 68 9.42 11.03 -5.98
N THR A 69 10.36 10.21 -5.51
CA THR A 69 10.89 9.05 -6.23
C THR A 69 10.62 7.78 -5.44
N VAL A 70 10.10 6.75 -6.11
CA VAL A 70 9.77 5.44 -5.54
C VAL A 70 10.19 4.37 -6.54
N PHE A 71 10.80 3.28 -6.07
CA PHE A 71 11.32 2.20 -6.92
C PHE A 71 12.19 2.72 -8.07
N GLY A 72 13.02 3.73 -7.77
CA GLY A 72 13.91 4.38 -8.73
C GLY A 72 13.26 5.29 -9.78
N ALA A 73 11.94 5.54 -9.74
CA ALA A 73 11.26 6.42 -10.71
C ALA A 73 10.45 7.53 -10.04
N LYS A 74 10.30 8.67 -10.72
CA LYS A 74 9.50 9.80 -10.24
C LYS A 74 8.01 9.40 -10.19
N VAL A 75 7.35 9.73 -9.09
CA VAL A 75 5.89 9.64 -8.92
C VAL A 75 5.31 11.02 -8.66
N SER A 76 4.03 11.21 -9.03
CA SER A 76 3.37 12.52 -8.99
C SER A 76 3.05 13.01 -7.58
N PHE A 77 2.83 12.12 -6.62
CA PHE A 77 2.68 12.39 -5.19
C PHE A 77 3.06 11.13 -4.38
N PRO A 78 3.27 11.18 -3.05
CA PRO A 78 3.86 10.07 -2.28
C PRO A 78 2.82 9.00 -1.93
N PHE A 79 2.16 8.47 -2.96
CA PHE A 79 1.11 7.47 -2.86
C PHE A 79 1.27 6.38 -3.92
N GLY A 80 0.84 5.17 -3.59
CA GLY A 80 0.76 4.05 -4.53
C GLY A 80 -0.32 3.04 -4.16
N PHE A 81 -0.53 2.06 -5.02
CA PHE A 81 -1.38 0.92 -4.69
C PHE A 81 -0.58 -0.19 -4.00
N SER A 82 -1.08 -0.63 -2.84
CA SER A 82 -0.52 -1.79 -2.14
C SER A 82 -0.93 -3.07 -2.88
N PRO A 83 -0.09 -4.13 -2.92
CA PRO A 83 -0.48 -5.41 -3.49
C PRO A 83 -1.77 -5.94 -2.86
N ALA A 84 -2.80 -6.07 -3.69
CA ALA A 84 -4.06 -6.71 -3.32
C ALA A 84 -4.42 -7.77 -4.38
N ALA A 85 -4.99 -8.87 -3.91
CA ALA A 85 -5.33 -10.01 -4.76
C ALA A 85 -6.72 -9.83 -5.39
N MET A 86 -6.93 -10.50 -6.52
CA MET A 86 -8.26 -10.76 -7.10
C MET A 86 -9.11 -9.51 -7.39
N HIS A 87 -8.56 -8.52 -8.10
CA HIS A 87 -9.33 -7.31 -8.46
C HIS A 87 -10.53 -7.65 -9.38
N CYS A 88 -10.48 -8.76 -10.12
CA CYS A 88 -11.59 -9.23 -10.95
C CYS A 88 -12.86 -9.59 -10.16
N LEU A 89 -12.78 -9.74 -8.83
CA LEU A 89 -13.97 -9.87 -7.98
C LEU A 89 -14.78 -8.57 -7.90
N ALA A 90 -14.14 -7.43 -8.16
CA ALA A 90 -14.79 -6.12 -8.14
C ALA A 90 -15.19 -5.63 -9.52
N HIS A 91 -14.39 -5.92 -10.55
CA HIS A 91 -14.68 -5.52 -11.93
C HIS A 91 -13.93 -6.42 -12.92
N PRO A 92 -14.52 -6.87 -14.06
CA PRO A 92 -13.87 -7.80 -14.99
C PRO A 92 -12.49 -7.37 -15.54
N ASP A 93 -12.27 -6.06 -15.65
CA ASP A 93 -10.98 -5.51 -16.09
C ASP A 93 -9.89 -5.61 -15.01
N GLY A 94 -10.29 -5.75 -13.74
CA GLY A 94 -9.42 -6.02 -12.59
C GLY A 94 -8.16 -5.15 -12.54
N GLU A 95 -7.02 -5.82 -12.38
CA GLU A 95 -5.72 -5.19 -12.20
C GLU A 95 -5.26 -4.38 -13.43
N VAL A 96 -5.74 -4.70 -14.64
CA VAL A 96 -5.44 -3.95 -15.87
C VAL A 96 -6.05 -2.55 -15.81
N ALA A 97 -7.32 -2.43 -15.37
CA ALA A 97 -7.96 -1.14 -15.16
C ALA A 97 -7.28 -0.34 -14.04
N THR A 98 -6.88 -1.00 -12.94
CA THR A 98 -6.09 -0.36 -11.88
C THR A 98 -4.76 0.16 -12.40
N SER A 99 -4.08 -0.60 -13.26
CA SER A 99 -2.80 -0.23 -13.85
C SER A 99 -2.90 1.00 -14.74
N ARG A 100 -3.91 1.07 -15.62
CA ARG A 100 -4.15 2.25 -16.47
C ARG A 100 -4.40 3.51 -15.65
N ALA A 101 -5.18 3.40 -14.58
CA ALA A 101 -5.42 4.52 -13.67
C ALA A 101 -4.15 4.96 -12.93
N ALA A 102 -3.36 4.02 -12.41
CA ALA A 102 -2.08 4.30 -11.77
C ALA A 102 -1.08 4.97 -12.74
N ALA A 103 -1.04 4.50 -13.98
CA ALA A 103 -0.22 5.04 -15.05
C ALA A 103 -0.58 6.49 -15.41
N LYS A 104 -1.87 6.77 -15.63
CA LYS A 104 -2.35 8.15 -15.88
C LYS A 104 -2.06 9.10 -14.72
N ALA A 105 -2.24 8.62 -13.49
CA ALA A 105 -1.95 9.43 -12.30
C ALA A 105 -0.44 9.55 -12.02
N GLY A 106 0.41 8.73 -12.64
CA GLY A 106 1.86 8.73 -12.40
C GLY A 106 2.25 8.26 -11.00
N ILE A 107 1.56 7.24 -10.46
CA ILE A 107 1.82 6.70 -9.11
C ILE A 107 2.43 5.28 -9.16
N ALA A 108 3.05 4.87 -8.05
CA ALA A 108 3.57 3.52 -7.92
C ALA A 108 2.45 2.47 -7.81
N MET A 109 2.66 1.28 -8.38
CA MET A 109 1.73 0.16 -8.23
C MET A 109 2.45 -1.12 -7.77
N GLY A 110 2.04 -1.65 -6.61
CA GLY A 110 2.34 -3.00 -6.19
C GLY A 110 1.30 -3.99 -6.75
N LEU A 111 1.74 -4.95 -7.55
CA LEU A 111 0.90 -6.04 -8.04
C LEU A 111 1.02 -7.26 -7.12
N SER A 112 -0.10 -7.90 -6.76
CA SER A 112 -0.05 -9.16 -6.01
C SER A 112 0.39 -10.35 -6.86
N HIS A 113 1.17 -11.28 -6.28
CA HIS A 113 1.36 -12.61 -6.87
C HIS A 113 0.02 -13.34 -7.11
N TRP A 114 -0.99 -12.98 -6.32
CA TRP A 114 -2.35 -13.53 -6.33
C TRP A 114 -3.33 -12.68 -7.15
N ALA A 115 -2.82 -11.87 -8.09
CA ALA A 115 -3.65 -11.13 -9.02
C ALA A 115 -4.44 -12.04 -9.97
N THR A 116 -5.57 -11.54 -10.46
CA THR A 116 -6.44 -12.20 -11.46
C THR A 116 -6.13 -11.81 -12.91
N LYS A 117 -5.08 -11.03 -13.12
CA LYS A 117 -4.48 -10.71 -14.42
C LYS A 117 -2.98 -11.01 -14.36
N SER A 118 -2.40 -11.34 -15.52
CA SER A 118 -0.97 -11.63 -15.60
C SER A 118 -0.15 -10.36 -15.32
N LEU A 119 1.06 -10.51 -14.77
CA LEU A 119 1.94 -9.37 -14.54
C LEU A 119 2.30 -8.66 -15.85
N GLU A 120 2.34 -9.39 -16.97
CA GLU A 120 2.61 -8.87 -18.30
C GLU A 120 1.44 -8.01 -18.78
N ASP A 121 0.19 -8.49 -18.70
CA ASP A 121 -0.99 -7.69 -19.12
C ASP A 121 -1.11 -6.41 -18.29
N VAL A 122 -0.87 -6.51 -16.98
CA VAL A 122 -0.89 -5.35 -16.06
C VAL A 122 0.15 -4.32 -16.49
N LYS A 123 1.36 -4.76 -16.81
CA LYS A 123 2.46 -3.85 -17.18
C LYS A 123 2.28 -3.28 -18.58
N GLN A 124 1.86 -4.09 -19.53
CA GLN A 124 1.53 -3.68 -20.90
C GLN A 124 0.46 -2.59 -20.90
N ALA A 125 -0.55 -2.68 -20.02
CA ALA A 125 -1.60 -1.68 -19.93
C ALA A 125 -1.11 -0.26 -19.55
N SER A 126 0.04 -0.14 -18.89
CA SER A 126 0.71 1.14 -18.62
C SER A 126 1.59 1.57 -19.79
N GLU A 127 2.27 0.63 -20.43
CA GLU A 127 3.12 0.88 -21.61
C GLU A 127 2.33 1.36 -22.82
N ASP A 128 1.10 0.84 -23.01
CA ASP A 128 0.16 1.29 -24.03
C ASP A 128 -0.18 2.78 -23.90
N LEU A 129 -0.02 3.35 -22.70
CA LEU A 129 -0.23 4.77 -22.41
C LEU A 129 1.08 5.59 -22.48
N GLY A 130 2.21 4.97 -22.78
CA GLY A 130 3.53 5.59 -22.76
C GLY A 130 3.99 6.01 -21.35
N ALA A 131 3.39 5.44 -20.30
CA ALA A 131 3.68 5.82 -18.92
C ALA A 131 4.97 5.16 -18.40
N THR A 132 5.64 5.85 -17.48
CA THR A 132 6.90 5.42 -16.87
C THR A 132 6.77 5.21 -15.35
N ASN A 133 5.53 5.13 -14.86
CA ASN A 133 5.27 4.96 -13.44
C ASN A 133 5.86 3.62 -12.93
N PRO A 134 6.39 3.59 -11.69
CA PRO A 134 7.09 2.42 -11.18
C PRO A 134 6.15 1.29 -10.73
N TYR A 135 6.59 0.04 -10.95
CA TYR A 135 5.88 -1.16 -10.52
C TYR A 135 6.71 -2.03 -9.59
N GLY A 136 6.08 -2.55 -8.55
CA GLY A 136 6.60 -3.63 -7.70
C GLY A 136 5.75 -4.89 -7.87
N ILE A 137 6.37 -6.06 -7.94
CA ILE A 137 5.67 -7.36 -7.89
C ILE A 137 5.78 -7.90 -6.47
N GLN A 138 4.67 -8.38 -5.91
CA GLN A 138 4.66 -8.95 -4.56
C GLN A 138 4.85 -10.46 -4.59
N THR A 139 5.51 -11.00 -3.57
CA THR A 139 5.54 -12.45 -3.27
C THR A 139 5.61 -12.68 -1.75
N SER A 140 5.57 -13.93 -1.30
CA SER A 140 5.56 -14.31 0.11
C SER A 140 6.16 -15.69 0.37
N GLY A 141 6.95 -15.83 1.44
CA GLY A 141 7.48 -17.11 1.92
C GLY A 141 8.59 -17.72 1.07
N ALA A 142 9.17 -18.83 1.54
CA ALA A 142 10.30 -19.52 0.88
C ALA A 142 9.99 -20.93 0.34
N THR A 143 8.76 -21.46 0.52
CA THR A 143 8.44 -22.86 0.21
C THR A 143 8.54 -23.24 -1.26
N LYS A 144 8.38 -22.27 -2.17
CA LYS A 144 8.41 -22.52 -3.62
C LYS A 144 9.43 -21.61 -4.30
N LYS A 145 10.70 -21.79 -3.94
CA LYS A 145 11.83 -21.02 -4.46
C LYS A 145 11.82 -20.93 -5.99
N ASP A 146 11.53 -22.03 -6.69
CA ASP A 146 11.47 -22.05 -8.16
C ASP A 146 10.34 -21.18 -8.74
N GLU A 147 9.17 -21.13 -8.09
CA GLU A 147 8.08 -20.21 -8.50
C GLU A 147 8.50 -18.75 -8.31
N ILE A 148 9.19 -18.43 -7.22
CA ILE A 148 9.69 -17.07 -6.96
C ILE A 148 10.74 -16.69 -8.00
N VAL A 149 11.68 -17.57 -8.32
CA VAL A 149 12.69 -17.35 -9.37
C VAL A 149 12.00 -17.10 -10.73
N GLY A 150 10.99 -17.91 -11.07
CA GLY A 150 10.21 -17.74 -12.30
C GLY A 150 9.45 -16.40 -12.33
N LEU A 151 8.81 -16.03 -11.22
CA LEU A 151 8.08 -14.77 -11.07
C LEU A 151 9.02 -13.56 -11.25
N VAL A 152 10.15 -13.56 -10.56
CA VAL A 152 11.14 -12.48 -10.60
C VAL A 152 11.70 -12.30 -12.00
N LYS A 153 12.05 -13.39 -12.71
CA LYS A 153 12.52 -13.34 -14.10
C LYS A 153 11.48 -12.73 -15.04
N ARG A 154 10.21 -13.14 -14.91
CA ARG A 154 9.10 -12.57 -15.69
C ARG A 154 8.90 -11.09 -15.38
N ALA A 155 8.92 -10.73 -14.10
CA ALA A 155 8.72 -9.36 -13.64
C ALA A 155 9.84 -8.42 -14.10
N SER A 156 11.11 -8.79 -13.93
CA SER A 156 12.26 -8.03 -14.44
C SER A 156 12.14 -7.84 -15.96
N LYS A 157 11.85 -8.91 -16.71
CA LYS A 157 11.65 -8.84 -18.17
C LYS A 157 10.51 -7.89 -18.58
N ALA A 158 9.41 -7.87 -17.83
CA ALA A 158 8.29 -6.96 -18.07
C ALA A 158 8.60 -5.51 -17.62
N GLY A 159 9.68 -5.26 -16.87
CA GLY A 159 10.07 -3.93 -16.42
C GLY A 159 9.50 -3.53 -15.06
N TYR A 160 9.17 -4.50 -14.19
CA TYR A 160 8.97 -4.25 -12.76
C TYR A 160 10.32 -3.92 -12.12
N ARG A 161 10.35 -2.90 -11.26
CA ARG A 161 11.58 -2.39 -10.63
C ARG A 161 11.76 -2.79 -9.17
N SER A 162 10.78 -3.48 -8.60
CA SER A 162 10.87 -3.92 -7.20
C SER A 162 10.19 -5.24 -6.95
N LEU A 163 10.73 -6.00 -6.00
CA LEU A 163 10.12 -7.16 -5.39
C LEU A 163 9.65 -6.79 -3.99
N LEU A 164 8.33 -6.82 -3.78
CA LEU A 164 7.68 -6.55 -2.49
C LEU A 164 7.47 -7.87 -1.75
N VAL A 165 8.36 -8.20 -0.82
CA VAL A 165 8.30 -9.46 -0.09
C VAL A 165 7.43 -9.31 1.14
N THR A 166 6.30 -10.02 1.17
CA THR A 166 5.41 -10.05 2.33
C THR A 166 5.95 -10.98 3.42
N VAL A 167 6.21 -10.43 4.60
CA VAL A 167 6.78 -11.12 5.77
C VAL A 167 5.80 -11.22 6.96
N ASP A 168 4.61 -10.63 6.87
CA ASP A 168 3.56 -10.65 7.92
C ASP A 168 2.57 -11.84 7.81
N ALA A 169 2.87 -12.82 6.96
CA ALA A 169 1.97 -13.94 6.67
C ALA A 169 2.60 -15.34 6.73
N PRO A 170 3.28 -15.71 7.85
CA PRO A 170 3.75 -17.08 8.06
C PRO A 170 2.58 -18.08 8.19
N THR A 171 1.41 -17.59 8.60
CA THR A 171 0.12 -18.29 8.52
C THR A 171 -0.95 -17.34 7.98
N ILE A 172 -2.11 -17.87 7.59
CA ILE A 172 -3.21 -17.05 7.11
C ILE A 172 -4.06 -16.59 8.30
N GLY A 173 -4.28 -15.28 8.42
CA GLY A 173 -5.19 -14.73 9.42
C GLY A 173 -6.59 -15.33 9.34
N ARG A 174 -7.20 -15.50 10.51
CA ARG A 174 -8.53 -16.11 10.64
C ARG A 174 -9.61 -15.06 10.37
N ARG A 175 -10.08 -15.01 9.12
CA ARG A 175 -11.12 -14.09 8.63
C ARG A 175 -12.49 -14.78 8.65
N LEU A 176 -13.35 -14.42 9.59
CA LEU A 176 -14.54 -15.22 9.93
C LEU A 176 -15.56 -15.34 8.79
N ASN A 177 -15.73 -14.29 8.00
CA ASN A 177 -16.54 -14.32 6.78
C ASN A 177 -16.10 -15.40 5.79
N GLU A 178 -14.80 -15.66 5.66
CA GLU A 178 -14.28 -16.66 4.71
C GLU A 178 -14.70 -18.08 5.09
N TYR A 179 -14.78 -18.36 6.39
CA TYR A 179 -15.27 -19.64 6.91
C TYR A 179 -16.78 -19.79 6.79
N ARG A 180 -17.53 -18.67 6.85
CA ARG A 180 -18.99 -18.67 6.76
C ARG A 180 -19.48 -18.78 5.31
N ASN A 181 -18.80 -18.10 4.38
CA ASN A 181 -19.29 -17.92 3.01
C ASN A 181 -18.52 -18.75 1.97
N GLY A 182 -17.40 -19.35 2.37
CA GLY A 182 -16.40 -19.89 1.44
C GLY A 182 -15.75 -18.79 0.60
N ILE A 183 -14.63 -19.10 -0.04
CA ILE A 183 -13.84 -18.12 -0.81
C ILE A 183 -13.21 -18.74 -2.06
N ASP A 184 -13.82 -19.81 -2.57
CA ASP A 184 -13.38 -20.40 -3.83
C ASP A 184 -13.49 -19.37 -4.94
N LEU A 185 -12.45 -19.28 -5.75
CA LEU A 185 -12.36 -18.34 -6.85
C LEU A 185 -13.50 -18.62 -7.84
N PRO A 186 -14.26 -17.61 -8.29
CA PRO A 186 -15.33 -17.79 -9.26
C PRO A 186 -14.87 -18.52 -10.53
N LYS A 187 -15.74 -19.36 -11.09
CA LYS A 187 -15.49 -20.05 -12.36
C LYS A 187 -15.12 -19.04 -13.45
N GLY A 188 -14.07 -19.35 -14.21
CA GLY A 188 -13.56 -18.50 -15.28
C GLY A 188 -12.48 -17.50 -14.85
N LEU A 189 -12.23 -17.36 -13.53
CA LEU A 189 -11.07 -16.65 -13.02
C LEU A 189 -9.95 -17.63 -12.69
N SER A 190 -8.71 -17.15 -12.71
CA SER A 190 -7.51 -17.90 -12.35
C SER A 190 -6.43 -16.98 -11.77
N PHE A 191 -5.36 -17.57 -11.26
CA PHE A 191 -4.16 -16.88 -10.80
C PHE A 191 -3.01 -17.06 -11.81
N PRO A 192 -2.93 -16.23 -12.87
CA PRO A 192 -1.99 -16.42 -13.98
C PRO A 192 -0.50 -16.23 -13.61
N ASN A 193 -0.22 -15.74 -12.40
CA ASN A 193 1.15 -15.56 -11.91
C ASN A 193 1.65 -16.74 -11.05
N LEU A 194 0.78 -17.71 -10.76
CA LEU A 194 1.14 -18.97 -10.09
C LEU A 194 1.38 -20.07 -11.13
N SER A 195 2.27 -21.02 -10.82
CA SER A 195 2.51 -22.18 -11.69
C SER A 195 1.27 -23.09 -11.79
N VAL A 196 0.55 -23.20 -10.67
CA VAL A 196 -0.70 -23.93 -10.55
C VAL A 196 -1.70 -23.00 -9.87
N SER A 197 -2.80 -22.70 -10.56
CA SER A 197 -3.88 -21.87 -10.01
C SER A 197 -4.78 -22.71 -9.11
N PRO A 198 -4.74 -22.55 -7.78
CA PRO A 198 -5.69 -23.24 -6.91
C PRO A 198 -7.09 -22.65 -7.04
N GLU A 199 -8.11 -23.46 -6.75
CA GLU A 199 -9.49 -22.96 -6.62
C GLU A 199 -9.64 -22.09 -5.37
N ASN A 200 -8.92 -22.41 -4.29
CA ASN A 200 -9.02 -21.71 -3.01
C ASN A 200 -7.62 -21.39 -2.47
N PHE A 201 -7.28 -20.11 -2.35
CA PHE A 201 -5.95 -19.69 -1.90
C PHE A 201 -5.63 -20.15 -0.46
N ARG A 202 -6.64 -20.44 0.37
CA ARG A 202 -6.43 -20.95 1.74
C ARG A 202 -5.98 -22.40 1.78
N ALA A 203 -6.09 -23.14 0.67
CA ALA A 203 -5.58 -24.50 0.57
C ALA A 203 -4.04 -24.55 0.47
N ILE A 204 -3.38 -23.41 0.25
CA ILE A 204 -1.92 -23.36 0.14
C ILE A 204 -1.26 -23.43 1.52
N VAL A 205 -0.35 -24.38 1.67
CA VAL A 205 0.53 -24.50 2.83
C VAL A 205 1.56 -23.37 2.82
N ARG A 206 1.64 -22.63 3.93
CA ARG A 206 2.59 -21.53 4.14
C ARG A 206 3.82 -22.05 4.88
N ASP A 207 4.98 -21.45 4.58
CA ASP A 207 6.20 -21.69 5.32
C ASP A 207 6.27 -20.76 6.54
N ALA A 208 6.06 -21.31 7.73
CA ALA A 208 6.21 -20.55 8.96
C ALA A 208 7.65 -20.63 9.54
N SER A 209 8.55 -21.36 8.88
CA SER A 209 9.94 -21.55 9.33
C SER A 209 10.93 -20.56 8.71
N THR A 210 10.49 -19.79 7.72
CA THR A 210 11.35 -18.84 7.01
C THR A 210 11.93 -17.77 7.95
N THR A 211 13.26 -17.64 7.96
CA THR A 211 13.99 -16.63 8.76
C THR A 211 14.69 -15.60 7.86
N PHE A 212 15.05 -14.44 8.42
CA PHE A 212 15.85 -13.43 7.70
C PHE A 212 17.21 -14.00 7.24
N SER A 213 17.88 -14.77 8.10
CA SER A 213 19.22 -15.31 7.85
C SER A 213 19.26 -16.32 6.70
N ASP A 214 18.20 -17.07 6.48
CA ASP A 214 18.16 -18.07 5.41
C ASP A 214 17.55 -17.51 4.12
N PHE A 215 16.55 -16.64 4.26
CA PHE A 215 15.75 -16.19 3.14
C PHE A 215 16.35 -15.03 2.37
N LEU A 216 16.84 -13.99 3.05
CA LEU A 216 17.33 -12.80 2.37
C LEU A 216 18.61 -13.01 1.58
N PRO A 217 19.63 -13.75 2.07
CA PRO A 217 20.80 -14.07 1.24
C PRO A 217 20.46 -14.89 0.00
N TRP A 218 19.53 -15.84 0.12
CA TRP A 218 19.04 -16.58 -1.04
C TRP A 218 18.29 -15.67 -2.01
N LEU A 219 17.41 -14.80 -1.49
CA LEU A 219 16.63 -13.90 -2.32
C LEU A 219 17.54 -12.92 -3.09
N ASP A 220 18.54 -12.36 -2.43
CA ASP A 220 19.56 -11.49 -3.01
C ASP A 220 20.29 -12.18 -4.18
N SER A 221 20.58 -13.49 -4.06
CA SER A 221 21.24 -14.25 -5.13
C SER A 221 20.37 -14.55 -6.35
N VAL A 222 19.05 -14.35 -6.28
CA VAL A 222 18.12 -14.67 -7.38
C VAL A 222 17.38 -13.45 -7.93
N VAL A 223 17.36 -12.34 -7.19
CA VAL A 223 16.78 -11.07 -7.63
C VAL A 223 17.81 -10.30 -8.45
N PRO A 224 17.49 -9.90 -9.70
CA PRO A 224 18.37 -9.08 -10.52
C PRO A 224 18.74 -7.74 -9.88
N ASP A 225 19.95 -7.25 -10.14
CA ASP A 225 20.48 -5.98 -9.59
C ASP A 225 19.65 -4.73 -9.98
N ASP A 226 18.86 -4.82 -11.06
CA ASP A 226 17.97 -3.75 -11.51
C ASP A 226 16.60 -3.74 -10.80
N MET A 227 16.37 -4.68 -9.88
CA MET A 227 15.19 -4.75 -9.01
C MET A 227 15.55 -4.50 -7.55
N GLU A 228 14.79 -3.62 -6.91
CA GLU A 228 14.89 -3.36 -5.47
C GLU A 228 14.13 -4.41 -4.65
N ILE A 229 14.69 -4.88 -3.54
CA ILE A 229 13.95 -5.72 -2.57
C ILE A 229 13.35 -4.84 -1.48
N TRP A 230 12.04 -4.97 -1.27
CA TRP A 230 11.32 -4.30 -0.19
C TRP A 230 10.63 -5.30 0.72
N LEU A 231 10.73 -5.13 2.04
CA LEU A 231 10.04 -6.00 3.00
C LEU A 231 8.72 -5.37 3.44
N LYS A 232 7.61 -6.03 3.14
CA LYS A 232 6.25 -5.59 3.50
C LYS A 232 5.72 -6.42 4.66
N GLY A 233 5.24 -5.74 5.70
CA GLY A 233 4.76 -6.39 6.91
C GLY A 233 5.68 -6.18 8.11
N ILE A 234 6.61 -5.23 8.01
CA ILE A 234 7.44 -4.78 9.13
C ILE A 234 6.56 -3.99 10.09
N TYR A 235 6.81 -4.12 11.40
CA TYR A 235 5.97 -3.52 12.43
C TYR A 235 6.72 -2.83 13.56
N THR A 236 8.02 -3.09 13.70
CA THR A 236 8.81 -2.68 14.85
C THR A 236 10.09 -1.99 14.38
N ALA A 237 10.70 -1.19 15.25
CA ALA A 237 12.01 -0.58 14.97
C ALA A 237 13.11 -1.64 14.86
N GLU A 238 13.00 -2.70 15.65
CA GLU A 238 13.92 -3.84 15.68
C GLU A 238 13.96 -4.56 14.33
N ASP A 239 12.80 -4.84 13.75
CA ASP A 239 12.71 -5.48 12.44
C ASP A 239 13.17 -4.55 11.31
N VAL A 240 12.97 -3.24 11.44
CA VAL A 240 13.58 -2.25 10.52
C VAL A 240 15.10 -2.33 10.57
N ILE A 241 15.70 -2.33 11.76
CA ILE A 241 17.15 -2.41 11.94
C ILE A 241 17.70 -3.73 11.41
N LEU A 242 17.02 -4.84 11.70
CA LEU A 242 17.40 -6.15 11.20
C LEU A 242 17.33 -6.20 9.67
N ALA A 243 16.23 -5.76 9.06
CA ALA A 243 16.08 -5.66 7.60
C ALA A 243 17.20 -4.82 6.98
N ALA A 244 17.51 -3.68 7.58
CA ALA A 244 18.52 -2.74 7.11
C ALA A 244 19.97 -3.27 7.19
N SER A 245 20.20 -4.34 7.95
CA SER A 245 21.51 -5.03 8.01
C SER A 245 21.82 -5.84 6.75
N TYR A 246 20.81 -6.19 5.96
CA TYR A 246 20.95 -6.85 4.66
C TYR A 246 21.02 -5.80 3.55
N ARG A 247 22.18 -5.70 2.88
CA ARG A 247 22.46 -4.66 1.86
C ARG A 247 21.47 -4.66 0.69
N CYS A 248 20.88 -5.81 0.38
CA CYS A 248 19.92 -5.99 -0.70
C CYS A 248 18.55 -5.34 -0.41
N VAL A 249 18.22 -5.08 0.85
CA VAL A 249 16.96 -4.47 1.25
C VAL A 249 17.03 -2.96 1.03
N ARG A 250 16.20 -2.47 0.11
CA ARG A 250 16.14 -1.07 -0.32
C ARG A 250 14.98 -0.29 0.29
N GLY A 251 13.95 -0.99 0.77
CA GLY A 251 12.89 -0.38 1.53
C GLY A 251 12.15 -1.35 2.45
N VAL A 252 11.37 -0.79 3.36
CA VAL A 252 10.49 -1.51 4.27
C VAL A 252 9.11 -0.86 4.24
N ILE A 253 8.05 -1.64 4.40
CA ILE A 253 6.68 -1.15 4.47
C ILE A 253 6.07 -1.54 5.80
N VAL A 254 5.74 -0.54 6.62
CA VAL A 254 4.98 -0.70 7.86
C VAL A 254 3.57 -1.16 7.51
N SER A 255 3.23 -2.40 7.84
CA SER A 255 2.01 -3.07 7.36
C SER A 255 1.57 -4.16 8.33
N ASN A 256 0.27 -4.21 8.64
CA ASN A 256 -0.39 -5.37 9.28
C ASN A 256 -1.33 -6.08 8.29
N HIS A 257 -1.01 -5.98 7.00
CA HIS A 257 -1.81 -6.56 5.92
C HIS A 257 -3.25 -5.99 5.87
N GLY A 258 -3.42 -4.73 6.27
CA GLY A 258 -4.74 -4.09 6.37
C GLY A 258 -5.65 -4.69 7.44
N GLY A 259 -5.08 -5.21 8.53
CA GLY A 259 -5.77 -5.87 9.64
C GLY A 259 -6.27 -7.28 9.32
N ARG A 260 -5.67 -7.97 8.34
CA ARG A 260 -6.14 -9.27 7.84
C ARG A 260 -5.39 -10.48 8.40
N GLN A 261 -4.37 -10.23 9.22
CA GLN A 261 -3.45 -11.24 9.74
C GLN A 261 -3.59 -11.41 11.26
N LEU A 262 -2.78 -10.73 12.07
CA LEU A 262 -2.90 -10.72 13.53
C LEU A 262 -3.89 -9.63 13.97
N ASP A 263 -5.04 -10.03 14.55
CA ASP A 263 -5.98 -9.08 15.15
C ASP A 263 -5.59 -8.76 16.60
N GLY A 264 -5.83 -7.53 17.03
CA GLY A 264 -5.33 -6.99 18.30
C GLY A 264 -3.91 -6.41 18.21
N ALA A 265 -3.27 -6.49 17.04
CA ALA A 265 -2.06 -5.71 16.77
C ALA A 265 -2.40 -4.19 16.75
N PRO A 266 -1.44 -3.31 17.08
CA PRO A 266 -1.60 -1.85 16.96
C PRO A 266 -2.02 -1.44 15.54
N ALA A 267 -2.40 -0.19 15.32
CA ALA A 267 -2.51 0.37 13.98
C ALA A 267 -1.12 0.58 13.36
N THR A 268 -0.98 0.46 12.04
CA THR A 268 0.32 0.71 11.37
C THR A 268 0.82 2.14 11.59
N PHE A 269 -0.12 3.09 11.64
CA PHE A 269 0.18 4.49 11.92
C PHE A 269 0.70 4.73 13.35
N GLU A 270 0.39 3.85 14.30
CA GLU A 270 0.94 3.89 15.66
C GLU A 270 2.38 3.37 15.72
N ALA A 271 2.70 2.38 14.88
CA ALA A 271 4.05 1.82 14.78
C ALA A 271 5.01 2.71 13.98
N LEU A 272 4.47 3.53 13.08
CA LEU A 272 5.24 4.36 12.15
C LEU A 272 6.32 5.25 12.82
N PRO A 273 6.07 5.95 13.94
CA PRO A 273 7.06 6.87 14.53
C PRO A 273 8.36 6.18 14.92
N ASP A 274 8.28 4.99 15.53
CA ASP A 274 9.46 4.22 15.97
C ASP A 274 10.22 3.65 14.77
N CYS A 275 9.51 3.09 13.79
CA CYS A 275 10.11 2.66 12.52
C CYS A 275 10.80 3.84 11.81
N ALA A 276 10.17 5.01 11.75
CA ALA A 276 10.74 6.20 11.13
C ALA A 276 11.97 6.73 11.89
N ALA A 277 11.98 6.67 13.22
CA ALA A 277 13.17 7.00 14.01
C ALA A 277 14.34 6.06 13.68
N ALA A 278 14.09 4.75 13.59
CA ALA A 278 15.09 3.77 13.18
C ALA A 278 15.63 4.05 11.77
N VAL A 279 14.74 4.27 10.79
CA VAL A 279 15.15 4.60 9.40
C VAL A 279 15.97 5.90 9.35
N ARG A 280 15.56 6.97 10.05
CA ARG A 280 16.33 8.23 10.11
C ARG A 280 17.73 8.01 10.67
N SER A 281 17.85 7.26 11.77
CA SER A 281 19.14 6.93 12.38
C SER A 281 20.04 6.15 11.41
N LEU A 282 19.50 5.12 10.76
CA LEU A 282 20.22 4.31 9.77
C LEU A 282 20.66 5.13 8.55
N ASN A 283 19.81 6.06 8.09
CA ASN A 283 20.06 6.88 6.91
C ASN A 283 21.03 8.05 7.15
N ALA A 284 21.28 8.46 8.40
CA ALA A 284 22.19 9.56 8.73
C ALA A 284 23.62 9.32 8.23
N GLY A 285 24.04 8.05 8.13
CA GLY A 285 25.35 7.64 7.61
C GLY A 285 25.35 7.10 6.18
N ARG A 286 24.21 7.10 5.46
CA ARG A 286 24.08 6.50 4.12
C ARG A 286 24.12 7.57 3.03
N ALA A 287 24.77 7.26 1.91
CA ALA A 287 24.68 8.09 0.72
C ALA A 287 23.22 8.15 0.23
N PRO A 288 22.79 9.23 -0.46
CA PRO A 288 21.40 9.36 -0.93
C PRO A 288 20.90 8.14 -1.71
N LYS A 289 21.74 7.55 -2.57
CA LYS A 289 21.43 6.36 -3.36
C LYS A 289 21.35 5.06 -2.56
N ASP A 290 21.74 5.06 -1.29
CA ASP A 290 21.81 3.87 -0.42
C ASP A 290 20.82 3.98 0.76
N LYS A 291 20.06 5.08 0.83
CA LYS A 291 19.02 5.27 1.85
C LYS A 291 18.00 4.14 1.78
N LEU A 292 17.64 3.64 2.96
CA LEU A 292 16.50 2.75 3.14
C LEU A 292 15.22 3.59 3.05
N MET A 293 14.31 3.21 2.17
CA MET A 293 13.00 3.86 2.06
C MET A 293 12.00 3.28 3.06
N LEU A 294 11.11 4.12 3.57
CA LEU A 294 10.03 3.76 4.49
C LEU A 294 8.66 3.96 3.85
N GLY A 295 8.00 2.86 3.51
CA GLY A 295 6.60 2.83 3.14
C GLY A 295 5.67 2.58 4.32
N ILE A 296 4.40 2.92 4.17
CA ILE A 296 3.32 2.51 5.08
C ILE A 296 2.06 2.14 4.30
N ASP A 297 1.35 1.11 4.75
CA ASP A 297 -0.05 0.88 4.37
C ASP A 297 -0.94 0.70 5.61
N GLY A 298 -2.26 0.59 5.39
CA GLY A 298 -3.23 0.40 6.46
C GLY A 298 -4.00 1.69 6.78
N GLY A 299 -5.32 1.63 6.64
CA GLY A 299 -6.23 2.69 7.13
C GLY A 299 -6.32 3.98 6.32
N ILE A 300 -5.40 4.27 5.39
CA ILE A 300 -5.39 5.52 4.60
C ILE A 300 -6.66 5.67 3.75
N ARG A 301 -7.42 6.76 3.95
CA ARG A 301 -8.64 7.07 3.18
C ARG A 301 -8.71 8.50 2.66
N ARG A 302 -7.86 9.40 3.18
CA ARG A 302 -7.85 10.83 2.85
C ARG A 302 -6.46 11.30 2.48
N GLY A 303 -6.37 12.37 1.71
CA GLY A 303 -5.11 13.07 1.46
C GLY A 303 -4.45 13.57 2.76
N SER A 304 -5.24 13.95 3.76
CA SER A 304 -4.73 14.31 5.09
C SER A 304 -4.10 13.14 5.84
N ASP A 305 -4.50 11.89 5.57
CA ASP A 305 -3.88 10.71 6.19
C ASP A 305 -2.48 10.50 5.60
N ILE A 306 -2.33 10.68 4.28
CA ILE A 306 -1.05 10.68 3.58
C ILE A 306 -0.14 11.76 4.17
N PHE A 307 -0.62 13.01 4.28
CA PHE A 307 0.15 14.11 4.88
C PHE A 307 0.68 13.77 6.28
N LYS A 308 -0.16 13.21 7.14
CA LYS A 308 0.24 12.83 8.50
C LYS A 308 1.31 11.72 8.49
N ALA A 309 1.20 10.73 7.60
CA ALA A 309 2.22 9.69 7.46
C ALA A 309 3.56 10.23 6.96
N ILE A 310 3.54 11.12 5.97
CA ILE A 310 4.76 11.80 5.50
C ILE A 310 5.38 12.64 6.63
N ALA A 311 4.57 13.36 7.41
CA ALA A 311 5.05 14.14 8.56
C ALA A 311 5.72 13.29 9.65
N PHE A 312 5.30 12.02 9.81
CA PHE A 312 5.97 11.06 10.70
C PHE A 312 7.25 10.46 10.13
N GLY A 313 7.52 10.65 8.84
CA GLY A 313 8.74 10.22 8.18
C GLY A 313 8.57 9.06 7.22
N ALA A 314 7.35 8.71 6.80
CA ALA A 314 7.17 7.84 5.65
C ALA A 314 7.61 8.55 4.36
N ASP A 315 8.24 7.82 3.44
CA ASP A 315 8.58 8.30 2.10
C ASP A 315 7.43 8.07 1.09
N ILE A 316 6.60 7.05 1.33
CA ILE A 316 5.44 6.71 0.50
C ILE A 316 4.32 6.05 1.33
N CYS A 317 3.08 6.36 0.97
CA CYS A 317 1.87 5.71 1.47
C CYS A 317 1.29 4.74 0.44
N PHE A 318 0.69 3.64 0.88
CA PHE A 318 -0.01 2.70 -0.02
C PHE A 318 -1.44 2.41 0.45
N ALA A 319 -2.34 2.14 -0.50
CA ALA A 319 -3.69 1.65 -0.21
C ALA A 319 -4.03 0.39 -1.02
N GLY A 320 -4.61 -0.62 -0.35
CA GLY A 320 -5.08 -1.86 -1.00
C GLY A 320 -6.57 -1.86 -1.32
N ARG A 321 -7.44 -1.46 -0.36
CA ARG A 321 -8.91 -1.51 -0.56
C ARG A 321 -9.45 -0.44 -1.50
N VAL A 322 -8.81 0.74 -1.52
CA VAL A 322 -9.23 1.90 -2.32
C VAL A 322 -9.40 1.56 -3.81
N PRO A 323 -8.39 1.01 -4.53
CA PRO A 323 -8.56 0.68 -5.94
C PRO A 323 -9.68 -0.35 -6.16
N ILE A 324 -9.92 -1.26 -5.22
CA ILE A 324 -10.95 -2.30 -5.37
C ILE A 324 -12.36 -1.72 -5.23
N TRP A 325 -12.60 -0.86 -4.23
CA TRP A 325 -13.87 -0.15 -4.13
C TRP A 325 -14.12 0.73 -5.34
N ALA A 326 -13.09 1.41 -5.82
CA ALA A 326 -13.16 2.27 -6.97
C ALA A 326 -13.48 1.50 -8.27
N LEU A 327 -12.88 0.31 -8.46
CA LEU A 327 -13.24 -0.62 -9.53
C LEU A 327 -14.71 -1.05 -9.46
N ALA A 328 -15.19 -1.44 -8.28
CA ALA A 328 -16.58 -1.85 -8.08
C ALA A 328 -17.58 -0.71 -8.31
N TYR A 329 -17.18 0.52 -8.02
CA TYR A 329 -18.01 1.71 -8.24
C TYR A 329 -18.17 2.01 -9.73
N ASN A 330 -17.06 2.11 -10.49
CA ASN A 330 -17.13 2.52 -11.91
C ASN A 330 -15.89 2.10 -12.74
N GLY A 331 -15.39 0.88 -12.53
CA GLY A 331 -14.25 0.34 -13.27
C GLY A 331 -13.02 1.24 -13.22
N GLN A 332 -12.31 1.38 -14.34
CA GLN A 332 -11.13 2.24 -14.44
C GLN A 332 -11.42 3.70 -14.06
N ALA A 333 -12.54 4.28 -14.53
CA ALA A 333 -12.91 5.66 -14.25
C ALA A 333 -13.15 5.89 -12.75
N GLY A 334 -13.66 4.89 -12.03
CA GLY A 334 -13.75 4.93 -10.58
C GLY A 334 -12.38 5.02 -9.91
N VAL A 335 -11.40 4.21 -10.37
CA VAL A 335 -10.02 4.24 -9.84
C VAL A 335 -9.34 5.58 -10.11
N GLU A 336 -9.51 6.13 -11.33
CA GLU A 336 -9.04 7.48 -11.67
C GLU A 336 -9.64 8.53 -10.72
N ARG A 337 -10.96 8.47 -10.48
CA ARG A 337 -11.64 9.37 -9.56
C ARG A 337 -11.13 9.26 -8.11
N ALA A 338 -10.85 8.05 -7.63
CA ALA A 338 -10.28 7.86 -6.29
C ALA A 338 -8.89 8.48 -6.15
N LEU A 339 -8.07 8.40 -7.20
CA LEU A 339 -6.72 8.99 -7.22
C LEU A 339 -6.78 10.52 -7.28
N GLU A 340 -7.67 11.09 -8.09
CA GLU A 340 -7.94 12.54 -8.12
C GLU A 340 -8.31 13.03 -6.71
N LEU A 341 -9.29 12.40 -6.05
CA LEU A 341 -9.72 12.79 -4.71
C LEU A 341 -8.58 12.78 -3.69
N LEU A 342 -7.79 11.70 -3.66
CA LEU A 342 -6.66 11.59 -2.73
C LEU A 342 -5.56 12.62 -3.00
N LYS A 343 -5.27 12.90 -4.28
CA LYS A 343 -4.26 13.86 -4.69
C LYS A 343 -4.71 15.29 -4.39
N ASP A 344 -5.93 15.65 -4.78
CA ASP A 344 -6.51 16.98 -4.53
C ASP A 344 -6.58 17.26 -3.03
N GLU A 345 -7.03 16.30 -2.21
CA GLU A 345 -7.02 16.44 -0.76
C GLU A 345 -5.61 16.60 -0.18
N PHE A 346 -4.61 15.91 -0.73
CA PHE A 346 -3.22 16.00 -0.29
C PHE A 346 -2.59 17.35 -0.63
N GLU A 347 -2.75 17.81 -1.87
CA GLU A 347 -2.26 19.12 -2.31
C GLU A 347 -2.95 20.27 -1.56
N MET A 348 -4.27 20.17 -1.35
CA MET A 348 -5.01 21.11 -0.50
C MET A 348 -4.46 21.11 0.93
N CYS A 349 -4.17 19.94 1.49
CA CYS A 349 -3.59 19.81 2.83
C CYS A 349 -2.20 20.48 2.90
N MET A 350 -1.35 20.29 1.90
CA MET A 350 -0.05 20.97 1.81
C MET A 350 -0.21 22.49 1.79
N CYS A 351 -1.08 23.02 0.92
CA CYS A 351 -1.37 24.45 0.83
C CYS A 351 -1.85 25.02 2.17
N LEU A 352 -2.85 24.39 2.80
CA LEU A 352 -3.43 24.86 4.06
C LEU A 352 -2.49 24.68 5.25
N ALA A 353 -1.59 23.70 5.21
CA ALA A 353 -0.54 23.51 6.21
C ALA A 353 0.61 24.52 6.05
N GLY A 354 0.75 25.16 4.89
CA GLY A 354 1.86 26.05 4.58
C GLY A 354 3.14 25.32 4.15
N CYS A 355 3.00 24.14 3.55
CA CYS A 355 4.08 23.29 3.06
C CYS A 355 4.12 23.34 1.53
N LYS A 356 5.26 23.73 0.94
CA LYS A 356 5.42 23.85 -0.52
C LYS A 356 5.91 22.55 -1.14
N THR A 357 6.80 21.83 -0.46
CA THR A 357 7.32 20.53 -0.89
C THR A 357 7.19 19.49 0.22
N LEU A 358 7.45 18.21 -0.08
CA LEU A 358 7.45 17.16 0.94
C LEU A 358 8.48 17.40 2.06
N GLN A 359 9.57 18.13 1.79
CA GLN A 359 10.58 18.45 2.81
C GLN A 359 10.07 19.46 3.86
N ASP A 360 9.02 20.22 3.54
CA ASP A 360 8.37 21.12 4.49
C ASP A 360 7.40 20.38 5.43
N ILE A 361 7.12 19.09 5.16
CA ILE A 361 6.19 18.27 5.94
C ILE A 361 6.98 17.51 7.01
N GLY A 362 6.75 17.82 8.28
CA GLY A 362 7.47 17.20 9.40
C GLY A 362 6.66 17.11 10.68
N LEU A 363 7.28 16.61 11.76
CA LEU A 363 6.62 16.46 13.06
C LEU A 363 6.10 17.77 13.65
N ASP A 364 6.70 18.91 13.28
CA ASP A 364 6.23 20.25 13.66
C ASP A 364 4.92 20.66 12.97
N SER A 365 4.57 19.97 11.88
CA SER A 365 3.29 20.08 11.18
C SER A 365 2.17 19.32 11.89
N LEU A 366 2.46 18.58 12.96
CA LEU A 366 1.49 17.78 13.68
C LEU A 366 1.40 18.15 15.17
N ALA A 367 0.22 17.91 15.72
CA ALA A 367 0.00 17.87 17.16
C ALA A 367 -0.88 16.68 17.55
N LEU A 368 -0.60 16.13 18.73
CA LEU A 368 -1.40 15.08 19.34
C LEU A 368 -2.59 15.70 20.09
N VAL A 369 -3.77 15.08 19.98
CA VAL A 369 -4.93 15.41 20.81
C VAL A 369 -5.03 14.38 21.94
N GLU A 370 -4.54 14.74 23.12
CA GLU A 370 -4.82 13.98 24.34
C GLU A 370 -6.09 14.52 25.02
N GLY A 371 -7.06 13.66 25.37
CA GLY A 371 -8.01 13.89 26.46
C GLY A 371 -8.97 15.11 26.44
N GLY A 372 -9.07 15.90 25.37
CA GLY A 372 -10.23 16.79 25.11
C GLY A 372 -10.39 18.07 25.96
N ALA A 373 -9.39 18.53 26.71
CA ALA A 373 -9.43 19.79 27.46
C ALA A 373 -8.38 20.83 26.98
N PRO A 374 -8.57 22.14 27.21
CA PRO A 374 -7.62 23.19 26.78
C PRO A 374 -6.24 23.01 27.45
N GLY A 375 -5.16 23.03 26.64
CA GLY A 375 -3.77 22.83 27.11
C GLY A 375 -3.10 21.53 26.65
N LEU A 376 -3.81 20.65 25.93
CA LEU A 376 -3.34 19.31 25.56
C LEU A 376 -2.81 19.16 24.12
N ILE A 377 -2.76 20.23 23.31
CA ILE A 377 -2.15 20.21 21.99
C ILE A 377 -0.64 20.43 22.13
N LYS A 378 0.12 19.34 22.22
CA LYS A 378 1.59 19.37 22.18
C LYS A 378 2.06 19.19 20.75
N ARG A 379 2.87 20.13 20.25
CA ARG A 379 3.60 19.93 19.00
C ARG A 379 4.58 18.79 19.21
N LEU A 380 4.63 17.84 18.28
CA LEU A 380 5.50 16.67 18.41
C LEU A 380 6.98 17.04 18.36
N SER A 381 7.34 18.15 17.69
CA SER A 381 8.71 18.68 17.68
C SER A 381 9.22 19.20 19.04
N LYS A 382 8.39 19.17 20.08
CA LYS A 382 8.72 19.63 21.45
C LYS A 382 8.68 18.50 22.48
N LEU A 383 8.47 17.27 22.02
CA LEU A 383 8.67 16.02 22.77
C LEU A 383 10.03 15.45 22.36
#